data_AF-A0AA86RC58-F1
#
_entry.id   AF-A0AA86RC58-F1
#
_cell.length_a   1.000
_cell.length_b   1.000
_cell.length_c   1.000
_cell.angle_alpha   90.00
_cell.angle_beta   90.00
_cell.angle_gamma   90.00
#
_symmetry.space_group_name_H-M   'P 1'
#
loop_
_entity.id
_entity.type
_entity.pdbx_description
1 polymer ?
#
loop_
_entity_poly.entity_id
_entity_poly.type
_entity_poly.pdbx_seq_one_letter_code
_entity_poly.pdbx_strand_id
1 'polypeptide(L)'
;MSYHVWSDNEIQMLIAGLKRYNFDWDEVRRKILPNLTVAQIKNKFYSNRYYKTLSMQPITKQEKLLLKSQTPSTQNKSPETQQEITDLLNKLTDSLTK
;
A
#
# COMPACT_ATOMS: atom_id res chain seq x y z
N MET A 1 -20.44 12.33 20.80
CA MET A 1 -19.35 12.24 19.82
C MET A 1 -18.93 10.78 19.74
N SER A 2 -19.08 10.11 18.59
CA SER A 2 -18.62 8.72 18.44
C SER A 2 -17.11 8.70 18.27
N TYR A 3 -16.43 7.93 19.12
CA TYR A 3 -15.00 7.70 19.01
C TYR A 3 -14.74 6.60 17.99
N HIS A 4 -13.76 6.82 17.11
CA HIS A 4 -13.32 5.77 16.17
C HIS A 4 -12.61 4.67 16.95
N VAL A 5 -13.08 3.44 16.80
CA VAL A 5 -12.45 2.25 17.40
C VAL A 5 -11.39 1.75 16.42
N TRP A 6 -10.12 1.77 16.86
CA TRP A 6 -9.00 1.34 16.04
C TRP A 6 -8.82 -0.17 16.10
N SER A 7 -8.84 -0.81 14.94
CA SER A 7 -8.45 -2.21 14.78
C SER A 7 -6.93 -2.37 14.73
N ASP A 8 -6.44 -3.57 15.05
CA ASP A 8 -5.02 -3.91 14.95
C ASP A 8 -4.49 -3.76 13.51
N ASN A 9 -5.32 -4.06 12.51
CA ASN A 9 -4.98 -3.87 11.11
C ASN A 9 -4.78 -2.37 10.78
N GLU A 10 -5.68 -1.48 11.20
CA GLU A 10 -5.52 -0.03 10.99
C GLU A 10 -4.27 0.51 11.69
N ILE A 11 -3.91 -0.05 12.85
CA ILE A 11 -2.69 0.31 13.56
C ILE A 11 -1.45 -0.11 12.77
N GLN A 12 -1.40 -1.35 12.27
CA GLN A 12 -0.30 -1.82 11.43
C GLN A 12 -0.17 -0.98 10.15
N MET A 13 -1.31 -0.67 9.53
CA MET A 13 -1.38 0.20 8.37
C MET A 13 -0.85 1.60 8.69
N LEU A 14 -1.24 2.20 9.81
CA LEU A 14 -0.71 3.49 10.27
C LEU A 14 0.80 3.46 10.40
N ILE A 15 1.36 2.45 11.07
CA ILE A 15 2.81 2.30 11.25
C ILE A 15 3.51 2.13 9.91
N ALA A 16 2.97 1.30 9.01
CA ALA A 16 3.55 1.08 7.69
C ALA A 16 3.49 2.36 6.81
N GLY A 17 2.40 3.11 6.91
CA GLY A 17 2.25 4.43 6.30
C GLY A 17 3.30 5.41 6.80
N LEU A 18 3.52 5.47 8.11
CA LEU A 18 4.56 6.32 8.70
C LEU A 18 5.96 5.89 8.29
N LYS A 19 6.27 4.59 8.23
CA LYS A 19 7.57 4.12 7.74
C LYS A 19 7.81 4.47 6.26
N ARG A 20 6.75 4.56 5.44
CA ARG A 20 6.84 4.82 3.99
C ARG A 20 6.81 6.31 3.63
N TYR A 21 6.01 7.09 4.34
CA TYR A 21 5.76 8.50 4.07
C TYR A 21 6.29 9.43 5.19
N ASN A 22 7.07 8.88 6.13
CA ASN A 22 7.56 9.52 7.35
C ASN A 22 6.43 10.04 8.24
N PHE A 23 6.03 11.29 8.02
CA PHE A 23 4.98 11.98 8.77
C PHE A 23 4.11 12.82 7.84
N ASP A 24 4.08 12.50 6.54
CA ASP A 24 3.15 13.13 5.60
C ASP A 24 1.75 12.56 5.82
N TRP A 25 1.00 13.22 6.71
CA TRP A 25 -0.31 12.78 7.14
C TRP A 25 -1.35 12.78 6.02
N ASP A 26 -1.20 13.67 5.05
CA ASP A 26 -2.12 13.74 3.90
C ASP A 26 -1.89 12.56 2.96
N GLU A 27 -0.65 12.16 2.72
CA GLU A 27 -0.34 10.94 1.97
C GLU A 27 -0.76 9.67 2.71
N VAL A 28 -0.50 9.59 4.03
CA VAL A 28 -0.96 8.45 4.84
C VAL A 28 -2.48 8.33 4.80
N ARG A 29 -3.21 9.44 4.92
CA ARG A 29 -4.67 9.44 4.77
C ARG A 29 -5.07 8.97 3.37
N ARG A 30 -4.52 9.58 2.33
CA ARG A 30 -4.94 9.34 0.93
C ARG A 30 -4.64 7.93 0.46
N LYS A 31 -3.52 7.34 0.88
CA LYS A 31 -3.02 6.06 0.36
C LYS A 31 -3.27 4.88 1.27
N ILE A 32 -3.35 5.09 2.59
CA ILE A 32 -3.35 4.01 3.58
C ILE A 32 -4.66 3.98 4.35
N LEU A 33 -5.10 5.11 4.92
CA LEU A 33 -6.30 5.18 5.76
C LEU A 33 -7.31 6.21 5.20
N PRO A 34 -7.91 5.94 4.01
CA PRO A 34 -8.78 6.92 3.34
C PRO A 34 -10.09 7.20 4.09
N ASN A 35 -10.51 6.27 4.95
CA ASN A 35 -11.74 6.39 5.75
C ASN A 35 -11.55 7.22 7.02
N LEU A 36 -10.31 7.62 7.34
CA LEU A 36 -9.99 8.39 8.53
C LEU A 36 -9.62 9.82 8.16
N THR A 37 -9.86 10.73 9.10
CA THR A 37 -9.39 12.11 9.00
C THR A 37 -7.95 12.22 9.48
N VAL A 38 -7.20 13.19 8.96
CA VAL A 38 -5.85 13.51 9.43
C VAL A 38 -5.83 13.77 10.94
N ALA A 39 -6.87 14.41 11.48
CA ALA A 39 -7.01 14.66 12.91
C ALA A 39 -7.11 13.35 13.72
N GLN A 40 -7.92 12.39 13.29
CA GLN A 40 -8.02 11.08 13.95
C GLN A 40 -6.69 10.31 13.91
N ILE A 41 -6.01 10.35 12.76
CA ILE A 41 -4.70 9.70 12.57
C ILE A 41 -3.67 10.30 13.52
N LYS A 42 -3.55 11.64 13.56
CA LYS A 42 -2.67 12.36 14.47
C LYS A 42 -3.00 12.06 15.93
N ASN A 43 -4.27 12.17 16.31
CA ASN A 43 -4.73 11.90 17.67
C ASN A 43 -4.33 10.49 18.10
N LYS A 44 -4.51 9.48 17.23
CA LYS A 44 -4.07 8.12 17.53
C LYS A 44 -2.56 8.03 17.70
N PHE A 45 -1.78 8.61 16.78
CA PHE A 45 -0.32 8.61 16.85
C PHE A 45 0.19 9.25 18.16
N TYR A 46 -0.33 10.42 18.52
CA TYR A 46 0.10 11.12 19.75
C TYR A 46 -0.44 10.49 21.03
N SER A 47 -1.59 9.82 20.97
CA SER A 47 -2.18 9.14 22.13
C SER A 47 -1.37 7.94 22.63
N ASN A 48 -0.51 7.36 21.79
CA ASN A 48 0.18 6.12 22.13
C ASN A 48 1.67 6.19 21.81
N ARG A 49 2.47 6.27 22.88
CA ARG A 49 3.95 6.32 22.81
C ARG A 49 4.57 5.11 22.12
N TYR A 50 3.88 3.98 22.08
CA TYR A 50 4.32 2.75 21.41
C TYR A 50 4.46 2.92 19.89
N TYR A 51 3.69 3.80 19.27
CA TYR A 51 3.79 4.00 17.82
C TYR A 51 5.02 4.83 17.42
N LYS A 52 5.49 5.71 18.31
CA LYS A 52 6.77 6.41 18.13
C LYS A 52 7.92 5.44 18.09
N THR A 53 7.94 4.43 18.97
CA THR A 53 9.04 3.45 18.99
C THR A 53 8.98 2.51 17.79
N LEU A 54 7.78 2.09 17.36
CA LEU A 54 7.61 1.23 16.18
C LEU A 54 7.90 1.92 14.86
N SER A 55 7.58 3.21 14.70
CA SER A 55 7.89 3.95 13.47
C SER A 55 9.39 4.17 13.26
N MET A 56 10.19 4.10 14.32
CA MET A 56 11.66 4.22 14.23
C MET A 56 12.37 2.88 13.96
N GLN A 57 11.64 1.76 13.99
CA GLN A 57 12.20 0.43 13.73
C GLN A 57 12.23 0.14 12.22
N PRO A 58 13.28 -0.55 11.72
CA PRO A 58 13.35 -0.95 10.32
C PRO A 58 12.16 -1.85 9.92
N ILE A 59 11.71 -1.74 8.65
CA ILE A 59 10.63 -2.57 8.11
C ILE A 59 11.04 -4.05 8.13
N THR A 60 10.23 -4.88 8.76
CA THR A 60 10.38 -6.33 8.73
C THR A 60 9.89 -6.91 7.40
N LYS A 61 10.39 -8.09 7.01
CA LYS A 61 9.99 -8.77 5.77
C LYS A 61 8.47 -9.03 5.69
N GLN A 62 7.82 -9.27 6.83
CA GLN A 62 6.38 -9.55 6.90
C GLN A 62 5.53 -8.29 6.69
N GLU A 63 5.92 -7.16 7.30
CA GLU A 63 5.26 -5.86 7.08
C GLU A 63 5.36 -5.43 5.60
N LYS A 64 6.48 -5.73 4.94
CA LYS A 64 6.69 -5.43 3.51
C LYS A 64 5.72 -6.19 2.61
N LEU A 65 5.33 -7.40 2.98
CA LEU A 65 4.37 -8.24 2.23
C LEU A 65 2.94 -7.70 2.35
N LEU A 66 2.52 -7.34 3.56
CA LEU A 66 1.20 -6.75 3.82
C LEU A 66 1.01 -5.39 3.12
N LEU A 67 2.07 -4.59 3.02
CA LEU A 67 2.01 -3.30 2.34
C LEU A 67 1.90 -3.43 0.81
N LYS A 68 2.33 -4.56 0.25
CA LYS A 68 2.30 -4.83 -1.18
C LYS A 68 0.92 -5.27 -1.68
N SER A 69 0.08 -5.81 -0.79
CA SER A 69 -1.26 -6.30 -1.14
C SER A 69 -2.36 -5.23 -1.04
N GLN A 70 -2.09 -4.07 -0.43
CA GLN A 70 -3.14 -3.07 -0.14
C GLN A 70 -3.01 -1.75 -0.91
N THR A 71 -2.02 -1.59 -1.80
CA THR A 71 -2.02 -0.45 -2.73
C THR A 71 -2.96 -0.71 -3.90
N PRO A 72 -3.91 0.19 -4.22
CA PRO A 72 -4.51 0.21 -5.54
C PRO A 72 -3.37 0.45 -6.54
N SER A 73 -3.10 -0.55 -7.36
CA SER A 73 -2.13 -0.51 -8.44
C SER A 73 -2.42 0.68 -9.35
N THR A 74 -1.68 1.77 -9.18
CA THR A 74 -1.44 2.70 -10.28
C THR A 74 0.01 2.54 -10.71
N GLN A 75 0.11 1.74 -11.78
CA GLN A 75 1.16 1.67 -12.79
C GLN A 75 2.45 0.85 -12.53
N ASN A 76 2.53 -0.19 -13.36
CA ASN A 76 3.71 -0.77 -14.01
C ASN A 76 4.49 -1.86 -13.25
N LYS A 77 3.98 -3.09 -13.35
CA LYS A 77 4.44 -4.10 -14.31
C LYS A 77 3.64 -5.38 -14.06
N SER A 78 2.55 -5.55 -14.80
CA SER A 78 2.00 -6.87 -15.05
C SER A 78 3.00 -7.61 -15.94
N PRO A 79 3.51 -8.79 -15.55
CA PRO A 79 4.20 -9.69 -16.47
C PRO A 79 3.21 -10.37 -17.44
N GLU A 80 1.91 -10.17 -17.26
CA GLU A 80 0.86 -11.04 -17.81
C GLU A 80 0.37 -10.61 -19.20
N THR A 81 0.98 -9.59 -19.82
CA THR A 81 0.58 -9.11 -21.16
C THR A 81 1.66 -9.33 -22.24
N GLN A 82 2.88 -9.73 -21.87
CA GLN A 82 3.94 -9.95 -22.87
C GLN A 82 3.80 -11.31 -23.57
N GLN A 83 3.26 -12.32 -22.89
CA GLN A 83 3.10 -13.67 -23.45
C GLN A 83 1.98 -13.73 -24.50
N GLU A 84 0.85 -13.04 -24.26
CA GLU A 84 -0.28 -13.00 -25.21
C GLU A 84 0.06 -12.25 -26.50
N ILE A 85 0.88 -11.20 -26.44
CA ILE A 85 1.32 -10.44 -27.63
C ILE A 85 2.28 -11.28 -28.48
N THR A 86 3.18 -12.04 -27.86
CA THR A 86 4.06 -12.97 -28.60
C THR A 86 3.30 -14.09 -29.29
N ASP A 87 2.24 -14.62 -28.66
CA ASP A 87 1.40 -15.65 -29.29
C ASP A 87 0.54 -15.11 -30.45
N LEU A 88 0.15 -13.83 -30.40
CA LEU A 88 -0.54 -13.14 -31.48
C LEU A 88 0.36 -12.84 -32.69
N LEU A 89 1.62 -12.45 -32.45
CA LEU A 89 2.59 -12.18 -33.52
C LEU A 89 3.03 -13.45 -34.25
N ASN A 90 3.18 -14.57 -33.53
CA ASN A 90 3.50 -15.87 -34.15
C ASN A 90 2.35 -16.38 -35.02
N LYS A 91 1.09 -16.24 -34.58
CA LYS A 91 -0.09 -16.60 -35.38
C LYS A 91 -0.26 -15.78 -36.66
N LEU A 92 0.10 -14.50 -36.65
CA LEU A 92 0.03 -13.65 -37.85
C LEU A 92 1.14 -13.97 -38.85
N THR A 93 2.30 -14.40 -38.37
CA THR A 93 3.45 -14.75 -39.22
C THR A 93 3.22 -16.07 -39.97
N ASP A 94 2.60 -17.07 -39.33
CA ASP A 94 2.23 -18.34 -40.00
C ASP A 94 1.14 -18.15 -41.07
N SER A 95 0.33 -17.09 -40.96
CA SER A 95 -0.73 -16.80 -41.93
C SER A 95 -0.27 -16.07 -43.19
N LEU A 96 0.96 -15.53 -43.22
CA LEU A 96 1.51 -14.78 -44.35
C LEU A 96 2.48 -15.60 -45.23
N THR A 97 2.84 -16.81 -44.79
CA THR A 97 3.88 -17.63 -45.44
C THR A 97 3.31 -18.88 -46.15
N LYS A 98 2.01 -18.86 -46.49
CA LYS A 98 1.32 -19.94 -47.21
C LYS A 98 0.58 -19.43 -48.43
#